data_AF-A0A2I0AFE1-F1
#
_entry.id   AF-A0A2I0AFE1-F1
#
_cell.length_a   1.000
_cell.length_b   1.000
_cell.length_c   1.000
_cell.angle_alpha   90.00
_cell.angle_beta   90.00
_cell.angle_gamma   90.00
#
_symmetry.space_group_name_H-M   'P 1'
#
loop_
_entity.id
_entity.type
_entity.pdbx_description
1 polymer ?
#
loop_
_entity_poly.entity_id
_entity_poly.type
_entity_poly.pdbx_seq_one_letter_code
_entity_poly.pdbx_strand_id
1 'polypeptide(L)'
;MKKTTEEILCAAAVAGDCARLRELLSSGADPSFFDSDGKTPLMHAAAGGHADAVRCLLDDGAPWNALSPANQSAGDLAMDNGHQEAFDALLNFAIRAELVLGAVARGSAAAAATNEGYLSERIAFGEDKLMDLENKAVMMAWEKPLMEAHARAICDSGGDCGRILNVGFGMGLVDEAIQRYKPVGHTIIEAHPEIHDRMMRSGWGEKENVKIIFGKWQDVLPQLESFDQFDGIFFDTYGEYYEDMREFHQHLPRLLKPGGIYSYFNGLCGGNAFFHVVYCQLVALELENLGYSTQFIPLPVKDCLSEEIWKGVKHKYWQLDTYYLPVCQASSDSD
;
A
#
# COMPACT_ATOMS: atom_id res chain seq x y z
N MET A 1 35.65 7.79 -28.71
CA MET A 1 35.23 6.38 -28.60
C MET A 1 33.98 6.20 -29.44
N LYS A 2 33.78 5.04 -30.08
CA LYS A 2 32.50 4.73 -30.76
C LYS A 2 31.47 4.42 -29.68
N LYS A 3 30.26 5.01 -29.78
CA LYS A 3 29.17 4.68 -28.86
C LYS A 3 28.77 3.22 -29.02
N THR A 4 28.47 2.53 -27.92
CA THR A 4 27.90 1.17 -27.95
C THR A 4 26.47 1.20 -28.51
N THR A 5 25.92 0.03 -28.85
CA THR A 5 24.52 -0.08 -29.31
C THR A 5 23.54 0.45 -28.26
N GLU A 6 23.81 0.17 -26.99
CA GLU A 6 23.00 0.58 -25.85
C GLU A 6 23.14 2.09 -25.57
N GLU A 7 24.33 2.66 -25.72
CA GLU A 7 24.52 4.12 -25.65
C GLU A 7 23.79 4.85 -26.79
N ILE A 8 23.62 4.21 -27.95
CA ILE A 8 22.79 4.73 -29.05
C ILE A 8 21.31 4.56 -28.72
N LEU A 9 20.91 3.47 -28.05
CA LEU A 9 19.53 3.25 -27.58
C LEU A 9 19.12 4.33 -26.57
N CYS A 10 19.96 4.65 -25.58
CA CYS A 10 19.72 5.76 -24.66
C CYS A 10 19.60 7.10 -25.42
N ALA A 11 20.49 7.36 -26.39
CA ALA A 11 20.41 8.60 -27.17
C ALA A 11 19.12 8.71 -28.00
N ALA A 12 18.63 7.60 -28.57
CA ALA A 12 17.36 7.56 -29.27
C ALA A 12 16.18 7.80 -28.31
N ALA A 13 16.24 7.27 -27.09
CA ALA A 13 15.24 7.50 -26.06
C ALA A 13 15.18 8.97 -25.61
N VAL A 14 16.35 9.60 -25.39
CA VAL A 14 16.44 11.05 -25.10
C VAL A 14 15.81 11.89 -26.21
N ALA A 15 16.01 11.49 -27.48
CA ALA A 15 15.47 12.18 -28.64
C ALA A 15 13.99 11.86 -28.93
N GLY A 16 13.40 10.85 -28.27
CA GLY A 16 12.05 10.36 -28.58
C GLY A 16 11.95 9.65 -29.94
N ASP A 17 13.07 9.22 -30.52
CA ASP A 17 13.12 8.62 -31.86
C ASP A 17 12.63 7.16 -31.83
N CYS A 18 11.32 6.99 -31.90
CA CYS A 18 10.66 5.69 -31.86
C CYS A 18 11.09 4.77 -33.01
N ALA A 19 11.40 5.32 -34.20
CA ALA A 19 11.82 4.50 -35.33
C ALA A 19 13.19 3.87 -35.03
N ARG A 20 14.12 4.68 -34.50
CA ARG A 20 15.44 4.20 -34.13
C ARG A 20 15.41 3.25 -32.92
N LEU A 21 14.55 3.51 -31.94
CA LEU A 21 14.33 2.60 -30.81
C LEU A 21 13.92 1.22 -31.30
N ARG A 22 12.88 1.12 -32.13
CA ARG A 22 12.41 -0.17 -32.67
C ARG A 22 13.49 -0.90 -33.48
N GLU A 23 14.25 -0.18 -34.29
CA GLU A 23 15.35 -0.78 -35.07
C GLU A 23 16.40 -1.42 -34.16
N LEU A 24 16.83 -0.70 -33.11
CA LEU A 24 17.84 -1.16 -32.17
C LEU A 24 17.35 -2.34 -31.33
N LEU A 25 16.13 -2.24 -30.79
CA LEU A 25 15.49 -3.27 -29.97
C LEU A 25 15.29 -4.57 -30.78
N SER A 26 14.77 -4.47 -32.01
CA SER A 26 14.64 -5.62 -32.91
C SER A 26 15.97 -6.26 -33.32
N SER A 27 17.08 -5.51 -33.20
CA SER A 27 18.44 -6.00 -33.42
C SER A 27 19.07 -6.61 -32.15
N GLY A 28 18.32 -6.71 -31.05
CA GLY A 28 18.75 -7.31 -29.78
C GLY A 28 19.43 -6.34 -28.82
N ALA A 29 19.22 -5.02 -28.95
CA ALA A 29 19.69 -4.05 -27.96
C ALA A 29 18.96 -4.29 -26.61
N ASP A 30 19.71 -4.22 -25.51
CA ASP A 30 19.17 -4.47 -24.17
C ASP A 30 18.43 -3.22 -23.62
N PRO A 31 17.09 -3.27 -23.42
CA PRO A 31 16.33 -2.15 -22.88
C PRO A 31 16.54 -1.95 -21.37
N SER A 32 17.19 -2.88 -20.67
CA SER A 32 17.50 -2.81 -19.24
C SER A 32 18.86 -2.17 -18.94
N PHE A 33 19.62 -1.79 -19.97
CA PHE A 33 20.94 -1.18 -19.83
C PHE A 33 20.90 0.12 -19.02
N PHE A 34 21.91 0.31 -18.17
CA PHE A 34 22.17 1.56 -17.46
C PHE A 34 23.38 2.27 -18.07
N ASP A 35 23.20 3.53 -18.41
CA ASP A 35 24.31 4.36 -18.91
C ASP A 35 25.20 4.92 -17.78
N SER A 36 26.15 5.76 -18.15
CA SER A 36 27.08 6.40 -17.20
C SER A 36 26.40 7.32 -16.19
N ASP A 37 25.20 7.81 -16.48
CA ASP A 37 24.40 8.63 -15.57
C ASP A 37 23.51 7.77 -14.65
N GLY A 38 23.60 6.44 -14.79
CA GLY A 38 22.78 5.49 -14.03
C GLY A 38 21.31 5.52 -14.45
N LYS A 39 21.03 5.85 -15.73
CA LYS A 39 19.68 5.88 -16.28
C LYS A 39 19.49 4.80 -17.35
N THR A 40 18.29 4.24 -17.38
CA THR A 40 17.86 3.34 -18.46
C THR A 40 17.31 4.13 -19.65
N PRO A 41 17.22 3.54 -20.86
CA PRO A 41 16.52 4.16 -21.97
C PRO A 41 15.09 4.60 -21.58
N LEU A 42 14.37 3.80 -20.79
CA LEU A 42 13.01 4.12 -20.34
C LEU A 42 12.98 5.37 -19.45
N MET A 43 13.94 5.51 -18.54
CA MET A 43 14.10 6.71 -17.71
C MET A 43 14.37 7.97 -18.55
N HIS A 44 15.19 7.85 -19.60
CA HIS A 44 15.45 8.96 -20.51
C HIS A 44 14.21 9.37 -21.32
N ALA A 45 13.49 8.40 -21.88
CA ALA A 45 12.24 8.66 -22.60
C ALA A 45 11.19 9.33 -21.70
N ALA A 46 11.06 8.85 -20.46
CA ALA A 46 10.14 9.38 -19.48
C ALA A 46 10.52 10.81 -19.02
N ALA A 47 11.81 11.04 -18.73
CA ALA A 47 12.32 12.36 -18.37
C ALA A 47 12.18 13.40 -19.49
N GLY A 48 12.16 12.98 -20.76
CA GLY A 48 11.90 13.82 -21.93
C GLY A 48 10.42 13.96 -22.31
N GLY A 49 9.52 13.24 -21.63
CA GLY A 49 8.08 13.25 -21.90
C GLY A 49 7.66 12.53 -23.18
N HIS A 50 8.52 11.68 -23.73
CA HIS A 50 8.29 10.98 -25.00
C HIS A 50 7.40 9.75 -24.81
N ALA A 51 6.09 9.96 -24.63
CA ALA A 51 5.14 8.88 -24.32
C ALA A 51 5.15 7.72 -25.33
N ASP A 52 5.37 7.99 -26.62
CA ASP A 52 5.47 6.93 -27.64
C ASP A 52 6.77 6.12 -27.53
N ALA A 53 7.88 6.77 -27.15
CA ALA A 53 9.15 6.09 -26.89
C ALA A 53 9.06 5.24 -25.61
N VAL A 54 8.37 5.74 -24.58
CA VAL A 54 8.04 5.00 -23.37
C VAL A 54 7.27 3.72 -23.73
N ARG A 55 6.17 3.82 -24.50
CA ARG A 55 5.40 2.65 -24.94
C ARG A 55 6.26 1.66 -25.73
N CYS A 56 7.06 2.15 -26.67
CA CYS A 56 7.96 1.32 -27.47
C CYS A 56 8.95 0.52 -26.61
N LEU A 57 9.52 1.14 -25.58
CA LEU A 57 10.48 0.49 -24.70
C LEU A 57 9.79 -0.54 -23.79
N LEU A 58 8.60 -0.22 -23.27
CA LEU A 58 7.80 -1.13 -22.45
C LEU A 58 7.33 -2.37 -23.24
N ASP A 59 6.90 -2.18 -24.48
CA ASP A 59 6.47 -3.27 -25.38
C ASP A 59 7.62 -4.26 -25.67
N ASP A 60 8.87 -3.80 -25.62
CA ASP A 60 10.08 -4.60 -25.82
C ASP A 60 10.71 -5.08 -24.49
N GLY A 61 9.97 -4.98 -23.38
CA GLY A 61 10.38 -5.55 -22.10
C GLY A 61 11.29 -4.68 -21.25
N ALA A 62 11.35 -3.36 -21.49
CA ALA A 62 12.04 -2.45 -20.57
C ALA A 62 11.44 -2.55 -19.16
N PRO A 63 12.27 -2.72 -18.11
CA PRO A 63 11.78 -2.84 -16.73
C PRO A 63 11.22 -1.51 -16.24
N TRP A 64 9.89 -1.44 -16.08
CA TRP A 64 9.19 -0.25 -15.59
C TRP A 64 9.58 0.11 -14.15
N ASN A 65 9.98 -0.89 -13.36
CA ASN A 65 10.34 -0.79 -11.94
C ASN A 65 11.86 -0.65 -11.70
N ALA A 66 12.65 -0.41 -12.74
CA ALA A 66 14.07 -0.10 -12.56
C ALA A 66 14.26 1.22 -11.81
N LEU A 67 15.29 1.27 -10.95
CA LEU A 67 15.62 2.45 -10.14
C LEU A 67 17.04 2.92 -10.46
N SER A 68 17.19 4.23 -10.61
CA SER A 68 18.50 4.88 -10.72
C SER A 68 19.24 4.85 -9.37
N PRO A 69 20.54 5.20 -9.32
CA PRO A 69 21.26 5.37 -8.06
C PRO A 69 20.65 6.40 -7.11
N ALA A 70 19.82 7.32 -7.62
CA ALA A 70 19.06 8.29 -6.83
C ALA A 70 17.69 7.77 -6.36
N ASN A 71 17.41 6.46 -6.51
CA ASN A 71 16.14 5.82 -6.18
C ASN A 71 14.93 6.37 -6.97
N GLN A 72 15.17 6.93 -8.16
CA GLN A 72 14.13 7.40 -9.08
C GLN A 72 13.84 6.35 -10.14
N SER A 73 12.56 6.04 -10.34
CA SER A 73 12.05 5.24 -11.45
C SER A 73 11.80 6.12 -12.68
N ALA A 74 11.46 5.49 -13.82
CA ALA A 74 11.00 6.23 -14.99
C ALA A 74 9.72 7.05 -14.69
N GLY A 75 8.82 6.53 -13.85
CA GLY A 75 7.59 7.22 -13.47
C GLY A 75 7.83 8.45 -12.61
N ASP A 76 8.79 8.38 -11.67
CA ASP A 76 9.20 9.54 -10.87
C ASP A 76 9.76 10.65 -11.77
N LEU A 77 10.62 10.30 -12.73
CA LEU A 77 11.20 11.26 -13.68
C LEU A 77 10.16 11.91 -14.59
N ALA A 78 9.13 11.16 -15.03
CA ALA A 78 8.02 11.73 -15.80
C ALA A 78 7.21 12.71 -14.94
N MET A 79 6.92 12.35 -13.68
CA MET A 79 6.17 13.20 -12.76
C MET A 79 6.94 14.47 -12.39
N ASP A 80 8.21 14.35 -11.99
CA ASP A 80 9.07 15.46 -11.57
C ASP A 80 9.24 16.52 -12.67
N ASN A 81 9.21 16.09 -13.94
CA ASN A 81 9.32 16.97 -15.10
C ASN A 81 7.95 17.40 -15.68
N GLY A 82 6.83 17.00 -15.07
CA GLY A 82 5.47 17.41 -15.49
C GLY A 82 4.97 16.75 -16.78
N HIS A 83 5.46 15.55 -17.11
CA HIS A 83 5.14 14.83 -18.34
C HIS A 83 4.00 13.82 -18.15
N GLN A 84 2.77 14.32 -18.06
CA GLN A 84 1.58 13.52 -17.74
C GLN A 84 1.35 12.33 -18.69
N GLU A 85 1.47 12.51 -20.01
CA GLU A 85 1.20 11.41 -20.95
C GLU A 85 2.19 10.24 -20.82
N ALA A 86 3.46 10.55 -20.53
CA ALA A 86 4.48 9.54 -20.27
C ALA A 86 4.24 8.84 -18.93
N PHE A 87 3.85 9.60 -17.91
CA PHE A 87 3.46 9.08 -16.61
C PHE A 87 2.26 8.12 -16.72
N ASP A 88 1.20 8.52 -17.43
CA ASP A 88 0.00 7.71 -17.62
C ASP A 88 0.33 6.42 -18.39
N ALA A 89 1.21 6.48 -19.39
CA ALA A 89 1.65 5.29 -20.10
C ALA A 89 2.38 4.29 -19.18
N LEU A 90 3.27 4.79 -18.31
CA LEU A 90 4.00 3.98 -17.33
C LEU A 90 3.04 3.39 -16.28
N LEU A 91 2.16 4.21 -15.72
CA LEU A 91 1.20 3.79 -14.69
C LEU A 91 0.27 2.70 -15.22
N ASN A 92 -0.30 2.90 -16.42
CA ASN A 92 -1.17 1.91 -17.05
C ASN A 92 -0.44 0.59 -17.33
N PHE A 93 0.82 0.65 -17.78
CA PHE A 93 1.63 -0.55 -18.00
C PHE A 93 1.92 -1.28 -16.68
N ALA A 94 2.36 -0.54 -15.65
CA ALA A 94 2.70 -1.09 -14.35
C ALA A 94 1.51 -1.81 -13.69
N ILE A 95 0.33 -1.19 -13.68
CA ILE A 95 -0.90 -1.82 -13.14
C ILE A 95 -1.21 -3.12 -13.90
N ARG A 96 -1.14 -3.12 -15.24
CA ARG A 96 -1.39 -4.32 -16.04
C ARG A 96 -0.36 -5.41 -15.76
N ALA A 97 0.93 -5.03 -15.63
CA ALA A 97 2.00 -5.96 -15.32
C ALA A 97 1.76 -6.61 -13.95
N GLU A 98 1.45 -5.83 -12.91
CA GLU A 98 1.16 -6.34 -11.55
C GLU A 98 -0.08 -7.24 -11.52
N LEU A 99 -1.17 -6.89 -12.22
CA LEU A 99 -2.35 -7.74 -12.34
C LEU A 99 -2.01 -9.12 -12.96
N VAL A 100 -1.21 -9.13 -14.03
CA VAL A 100 -0.78 -10.37 -14.69
C VAL A 100 0.16 -11.18 -13.79
N LEU A 101 1.16 -10.54 -13.19
CA LEU A 101 2.13 -11.19 -12.30
C LEU A 101 1.43 -11.80 -11.08
N GLY A 102 0.52 -11.06 -10.45
CA GLY A 102 -0.31 -11.57 -9.36
C GLY A 102 -1.16 -12.76 -9.81
N ALA A 103 -1.79 -12.70 -10.99
CA ALA A 103 -2.59 -13.81 -11.50
C ALA A 103 -1.75 -15.08 -11.76
N VAL A 104 -0.53 -14.92 -12.29
CA VAL A 104 0.41 -16.03 -12.51
C VAL A 104 0.88 -16.62 -11.18
N ALA A 105 1.30 -15.78 -10.23
CA ALA A 105 1.78 -16.20 -8.92
C ALA A 105 0.72 -17.03 -8.17
N ARG A 106 -0.56 -16.64 -8.29
CA ARG A 106 -1.70 -17.39 -7.74
C ARG A 106 -1.95 -18.72 -8.44
N GLY A 107 -1.79 -18.77 -9.76
CA GLY A 107 -1.94 -20.01 -10.54
C GLY A 107 -0.82 -21.03 -10.28
N SER A 108 0.38 -20.55 -9.92
CA SER A 108 1.56 -21.37 -9.66
C SER A 108 1.74 -21.71 -8.18
N ALA A 109 0.67 -22.08 -7.45
CA ALA A 109 0.68 -22.55 -6.05
C ALA A 109 1.93 -22.16 -5.22
N ALA A 110 2.24 -20.86 -5.13
CA ALA A 110 3.38 -20.40 -4.37
C ALA A 110 2.92 -20.33 -2.91
N ALA A 111 3.58 -21.15 -2.08
CA ALA A 111 3.29 -21.30 -0.65
C ALA A 111 3.05 -19.94 0.00
N ALA A 112 1.89 -19.81 0.65
CA ALA A 112 1.63 -18.72 1.59
C ALA A 112 2.83 -18.63 2.52
N ALA A 113 3.57 -17.52 2.46
CA ALA A 113 4.53 -17.20 3.49
C ALA A 113 3.71 -16.99 4.76
N THR A 114 3.62 -18.02 5.60
CA THR A 114 2.75 -17.98 6.77
C THR A 114 3.33 -16.98 7.77
N ASN A 115 2.47 -16.10 8.31
CA ASN A 115 2.79 -15.22 9.45
C ASN A 115 3.05 -15.98 10.77
N GLU A 116 3.38 -17.28 10.71
CA GLU A 116 3.73 -18.10 11.88
C GLU A 116 5.00 -17.59 12.59
N GLY A 117 5.93 -16.99 11.84
CA GLY A 117 7.12 -16.36 12.41
C GLY A 117 6.74 -15.23 13.37
N TYR A 118 6.02 -14.22 12.90
CA TYR A 118 5.62 -13.06 13.71
C TYR A 118 4.83 -13.45 14.96
N LEU A 119 3.84 -14.34 14.85
CA LEU A 119 2.98 -14.70 15.99
C LEU A 119 3.69 -15.53 17.07
N SER A 120 4.87 -16.08 16.77
CA SER A 120 5.70 -16.82 17.73
C SER A 120 6.88 -16.00 18.26
N GLU A 121 7.11 -14.82 17.70
CA GLU A 121 8.18 -13.92 18.11
C GLU A 121 7.78 -13.06 19.30
N ARG A 122 8.78 -12.59 20.05
CA ARG A 122 8.56 -11.62 21.12
C ARG A 122 8.56 -10.21 20.54
N ILE A 123 7.84 -9.30 21.16
CA ILE A 123 7.80 -7.90 20.76
C ILE A 123 8.40 -7.00 21.83
N ALA A 124 9.08 -5.94 21.38
CA ALA A 124 9.66 -4.91 22.22
C ALA A 124 8.77 -3.66 22.19
N PHE A 125 8.19 -3.33 23.33
CA PHE A 125 7.44 -2.09 23.52
C PHE A 125 8.36 -0.98 24.04
N GLY A 126 8.47 0.10 23.25
CA GLY A 126 8.97 1.39 23.70
C GLY A 126 7.83 2.38 23.95
N GLU A 127 8.18 3.60 24.36
CA GLU A 127 7.22 4.70 24.51
C GLU A 127 6.59 5.07 23.16
N ASP A 128 7.42 5.17 22.11
CA ASP A 128 6.99 5.64 20.79
C ASP A 128 6.94 4.56 19.71
N LYS A 129 7.30 3.30 20.04
CA LYS A 129 7.49 2.24 19.04
C LYS A 129 7.10 0.87 19.57
N LEU A 130 6.54 0.07 18.68
CA LEU A 130 6.42 -1.37 18.81
C LEU A 130 7.32 -2.02 17.76
N MET A 131 8.22 -2.91 18.19
CA MET A 131 9.21 -3.54 17.29
C MET A 131 9.27 -5.05 17.51
N ASP A 132 9.67 -5.78 16.47
CA ASP A 132 10.07 -7.19 16.58
C ASP A 132 11.52 -7.34 17.06
N LEU A 133 11.97 -8.59 17.25
CA LEU A 133 13.34 -8.89 17.71
C LEU A 133 14.42 -8.54 16.69
N GLU A 134 14.07 -8.33 15.42
CA GLU A 134 14.98 -7.87 14.37
C GLU A 134 15.06 -6.34 14.28
N ASN A 135 14.40 -5.61 15.19
CA ASN A 135 14.24 -4.16 15.16
C ASN A 135 13.52 -3.65 13.91
N LYS A 136 12.62 -4.45 13.31
CA LYS A 136 11.65 -3.92 12.35
C LYS A 136 10.51 -3.28 13.13
N ALA A 137 10.08 -2.12 12.66
CA ALA A 137 8.96 -1.41 13.25
C ALA A 137 7.66 -2.11 12.87
N VAL A 138 6.88 -2.48 13.89
CA VAL A 138 5.53 -3.04 13.75
C VAL A 138 4.50 -1.92 13.74
N MET A 139 4.63 -0.96 14.65
CA MET A 139 3.81 0.25 14.70
C MET A 139 4.61 1.37 15.36
N MET A 140 4.37 2.63 14.97
CA MET A 140 5.10 3.78 15.52
C MET A 140 4.20 4.98 15.81
N ALA A 141 4.54 5.74 16.85
CA ALA A 141 3.76 6.87 17.32
C ALA A 141 3.59 8.02 16.30
N TRP A 142 4.48 8.13 15.31
CA TRP A 142 4.36 9.15 14.24
C TRP A 142 3.09 8.93 13.39
N GLU A 143 2.56 7.71 13.35
CA GLU A 143 1.34 7.35 12.61
C GLU A 143 0.07 7.89 13.28
N LYS A 144 0.15 8.41 14.51
CA LYS A 144 -1.03 8.85 15.27
C LYS A 144 -1.96 9.80 14.49
N PRO A 145 -1.49 10.84 13.78
CA PRO A 145 -2.36 11.70 12.98
C PRO A 145 -3.06 10.94 11.84
N LEU A 146 -2.40 9.91 11.28
CA LEU A 146 -2.98 9.04 10.25
C LEU A 146 -4.09 8.19 10.85
N MET A 147 -3.83 7.56 12.01
CA MET A 147 -4.81 6.75 12.74
C MET A 147 -6.05 7.57 13.13
N GLU A 148 -5.87 8.83 13.54
CA GLU A 148 -6.97 9.76 13.82
C GLU A 148 -7.77 10.10 12.56
N ALA A 149 -7.11 10.23 11.41
CA ALA A 149 -7.78 10.47 10.12
C ALA A 149 -8.54 9.23 9.63
N HIS A 150 -7.99 8.02 9.79
CA HIS A 150 -8.66 6.75 9.52
C HIS A 150 -9.91 6.58 10.40
N ALA A 151 -9.76 6.78 11.71
CA ALA A 151 -10.88 6.71 12.65
C ALA A 151 -11.99 7.70 12.29
N ARG A 152 -11.64 8.93 11.90
CA ARG A 152 -12.60 9.91 11.40
C ARG A 152 -13.34 9.40 10.16
N ALA A 153 -12.62 8.88 9.17
CA ALA A 153 -13.20 8.42 7.92
C ALA A 153 -14.23 7.30 8.14
N ILE A 154 -13.94 6.32 8.99
CA ILE A 154 -14.82 5.16 9.20
C ILE A 154 -15.95 5.43 10.22
N CYS A 155 -15.83 6.46 11.06
CA CYS A 155 -16.82 6.78 12.10
C CYS A 155 -17.81 7.89 11.69
N ASP A 156 -17.43 8.79 10.78
CA ASP A 156 -18.18 10.00 10.43
C ASP A 156 -19.03 9.80 9.16
N SER A 157 -20.06 8.95 9.25
CA SER A 157 -20.97 8.62 8.12
C SER A 157 -22.24 9.50 8.06
N GLY A 158 -22.22 10.69 8.68
CA GLY A 158 -23.35 11.63 8.65
C GLY A 158 -24.42 11.40 9.73
N GLY A 159 -24.09 10.65 10.79
CA GLY A 159 -24.96 10.36 11.93
C GLY A 159 -24.16 9.92 13.18
N ASP A 160 -24.81 9.21 14.11
CA ASP A 160 -24.11 8.58 15.23
C ASP A 160 -23.18 7.48 14.74
N CYS A 161 -22.00 7.36 15.35
CA CYS A 161 -21.01 6.37 14.95
C CYS A 161 -21.55 4.95 15.15
N GLY A 162 -21.58 4.17 14.08
CA GLY A 162 -22.16 2.83 14.04
C GLY A 162 -21.29 1.74 14.66
N ARG A 163 -21.39 0.52 14.13
CA ARG A 163 -20.52 -0.61 14.51
C ARG A 163 -19.23 -0.54 13.69
N ILE A 164 -18.10 -0.50 14.39
CA ILE A 164 -16.78 -0.42 13.79
C ILE A 164 -16.03 -1.73 14.04
N LEU A 165 -15.37 -2.24 13.01
CA LEU A 165 -14.41 -3.34 13.09
C LEU A 165 -13.00 -2.77 12.92
N ASN A 166 -12.09 -3.11 13.83
CA ASN A 166 -10.66 -2.97 13.64
C ASN A 166 -10.01 -4.36 13.53
N VAL A 167 -9.11 -4.53 12.57
CA VAL A 167 -8.30 -5.75 12.37
C VAL A 167 -6.83 -5.38 12.54
N GLY A 168 -6.26 -5.81 13.66
CA GLY A 168 -4.92 -5.42 14.11
C GLY A 168 -4.97 -4.28 15.14
N PHE A 169 -4.63 -4.56 16.40
CA PHE A 169 -4.65 -3.55 17.47
C PHE A 169 -3.35 -2.76 17.53
N GLY A 170 -2.20 -3.44 17.40
CA GLY A 170 -0.87 -2.81 17.49
C GLY A 170 -0.66 -2.09 18.83
N MET A 171 -0.51 -0.77 18.78
CA MET A 171 -0.40 0.11 19.95
C MET A 171 -1.75 0.69 20.41
N GLY A 172 -2.85 0.41 19.72
CA GLY A 172 -4.20 0.90 20.04
C GLY A 172 -4.47 2.34 19.62
N LEU A 173 -3.63 2.94 18.76
CA LEU A 173 -3.73 4.34 18.37
C LEU A 173 -5.03 4.64 17.62
N VAL A 174 -5.41 3.80 16.67
CA VAL A 174 -6.67 3.92 15.93
C VAL A 174 -7.86 3.62 16.83
N ASP A 175 -7.75 2.62 17.70
CA ASP A 175 -8.81 2.21 18.62
C ASP A 175 -9.15 3.32 19.62
N GLU A 176 -8.13 3.99 20.17
CA GLU A 176 -8.32 5.17 21.02
C GLU A 176 -9.03 6.30 20.27
N ALA A 177 -8.68 6.51 18.99
CA ALA A 177 -9.32 7.52 18.16
C ALA A 177 -10.79 7.16 17.86
N ILE A 178 -11.07 5.90 17.50
CA ILE A 178 -12.43 5.37 17.26
C ILE A 178 -13.31 5.57 18.50
N GLN A 179 -12.81 5.25 19.69
CA GLN A 179 -13.57 5.35 20.94
C GLN A 179 -13.99 6.80 21.28
N ARG A 180 -13.31 7.83 20.75
CA ARG A 180 -13.72 9.23 20.93
C ARG A 180 -15.04 9.56 20.21
N TYR A 181 -15.37 8.79 19.16
CA TYR A 181 -16.63 8.92 18.41
C TYR A 181 -17.78 8.13 19.04
N LYS A 182 -17.53 7.37 20.13
CA LYS A 182 -18.54 6.59 20.87
C LYS A 182 -19.36 5.65 19.96
N PRO A 183 -18.70 4.71 19.26
CA PRO A 183 -19.39 3.80 18.35
C PRO A 183 -20.44 2.95 19.06
N VAL A 184 -21.52 2.58 18.37
CA VAL A 184 -22.51 1.61 18.87
C VAL A 184 -21.85 0.29 19.28
N GLY A 185 -20.81 -0.13 18.56
CA GLY A 185 -19.99 -1.27 18.91
C GLY A 185 -18.62 -1.17 18.28
N HIS A 186 -17.58 -1.65 18.98
CA HIS A 186 -16.21 -1.62 18.52
C HIS A 186 -15.60 -3.03 18.66
N THR A 187 -15.57 -3.76 17.56
CA THR A 187 -14.99 -5.10 17.50
C THR A 187 -13.52 -4.98 17.10
N ILE A 188 -12.62 -5.61 17.86
CA ILE A 188 -11.18 -5.59 17.60
C ILE A 188 -10.71 -7.03 17.45
N ILE A 189 -10.10 -7.36 16.31
CA ILE A 189 -9.42 -8.64 16.10
C ILE A 189 -7.92 -8.44 16.35
N GLU A 190 -7.35 -9.24 17.24
CA GLU A 190 -5.92 -9.21 17.55
C GLU A 190 -5.35 -10.63 17.58
N ALA A 191 -4.29 -10.87 16.81
CA ALA A 191 -3.71 -12.19 16.63
C ALA A 191 -2.50 -12.46 17.55
N HIS A 192 -1.76 -11.42 17.93
CA HIS A 192 -0.51 -11.54 18.67
C HIS A 192 -0.77 -11.69 20.18
N PRO A 193 -0.32 -12.80 20.82
CA PRO A 193 -0.59 -13.07 22.23
C PRO A 193 -0.13 -11.96 23.19
N GLU A 194 1.09 -11.43 23.01
CA GLU A 194 1.62 -10.38 23.89
C GLU A 194 0.88 -9.03 23.75
N ILE A 195 0.33 -8.72 22.57
CA ILE A 195 -0.49 -7.52 22.35
C ILE A 195 -1.84 -7.71 23.05
N HIS A 196 -2.49 -8.86 22.83
CA HIS A 196 -3.74 -9.22 23.51
C HIS A 196 -3.60 -9.17 25.04
N ASP A 197 -2.56 -9.76 25.61
CA ASP A 197 -2.32 -9.73 27.06
C ASP A 197 -2.09 -8.30 27.57
N ARG A 198 -1.47 -7.43 26.76
CA ARG A 198 -1.35 -6.00 27.08
C ARG A 198 -2.69 -5.28 27.02
N MET A 199 -3.54 -5.56 26.02
CA MET A 199 -4.89 -5.00 25.91
C MET A 199 -5.70 -5.29 27.17
N MET A 200 -5.73 -6.57 27.59
CA MET A 200 -6.46 -7.00 28.77
C MET A 200 -5.94 -6.34 30.04
N ARG A 201 -4.62 -6.27 30.24
CA ARG A 201 -4.01 -5.57 31.39
C ARG A 201 -4.27 -4.06 31.40
N SER A 202 -4.47 -3.46 30.23
CA SER A 202 -4.73 -2.03 30.08
C SER A 202 -6.23 -1.70 30.19
N GLY A 203 -7.08 -2.68 30.51
CA GLY A 203 -8.52 -2.49 30.71
C GLY A 203 -9.34 -2.41 29.42
N TRP A 204 -8.78 -2.78 28.26
CA TRP A 204 -9.53 -2.74 26.99
C TRP A 204 -10.72 -3.68 26.98
N GLY A 205 -10.61 -4.85 27.61
CA GLY A 205 -11.73 -5.81 27.73
C GLY A 205 -12.86 -5.33 28.65
N GLU A 206 -12.66 -4.26 29.41
CA GLU A 206 -13.66 -3.69 30.33
C GLU A 206 -14.31 -2.42 29.78
N LYS A 207 -13.80 -1.89 28.65
CA LYS A 207 -14.41 -0.72 28.01
C LYS A 207 -15.83 -1.04 27.57
N GLU A 208 -16.71 -0.08 27.76
CA GLU A 208 -18.05 -0.14 27.20
C GLU A 208 -17.96 -0.36 25.68
N ASN A 209 -18.96 -1.03 25.10
CA ASN A 209 -19.11 -1.22 23.66
C ASN A 209 -17.92 -1.85 22.90
N VAL A 210 -16.86 -2.32 23.58
CA VAL A 210 -15.70 -2.99 22.98
C VAL A 210 -15.84 -4.51 23.08
N LYS A 211 -15.58 -5.20 21.96
CA LYS A 211 -15.49 -6.67 21.87
C LYS A 211 -14.13 -7.05 21.29
N ILE A 212 -13.28 -7.67 22.10
CA ILE A 212 -11.97 -8.19 21.65
C ILE A 212 -12.15 -9.64 21.21
N ILE A 213 -11.63 -9.98 20.04
CA ILE A 213 -11.58 -11.35 19.53
C ILE A 213 -10.12 -11.71 19.31
N PHE A 214 -9.63 -12.67 20.09
CA PHE A 214 -8.27 -13.16 19.98
C PHE A 214 -8.16 -14.22 18.89
N GLY A 215 -7.27 -14.01 17.92
CA GLY A 215 -7.01 -14.95 16.84
C GLY A 215 -6.65 -14.25 15.53
N LYS A 216 -6.21 -15.05 14.56
CA LYS A 216 -5.99 -14.57 13.19
C LYS A 216 -7.33 -14.18 12.56
N TRP A 217 -7.35 -13.11 11.78
CA TRP A 217 -8.59 -12.69 11.13
C TRP A 217 -9.13 -13.77 10.20
N GLN A 218 -8.27 -14.54 9.52
CA GLN A 218 -8.66 -15.65 8.65
C GLN A 218 -9.53 -16.70 9.39
N ASP A 219 -9.23 -16.96 10.66
CA ASP A 219 -9.99 -17.92 11.49
C ASP A 219 -11.25 -17.29 12.11
N VAL A 220 -11.25 -15.96 12.27
CA VAL A 220 -12.30 -15.20 12.96
C VAL A 220 -13.40 -14.75 11.99
N LEU A 221 -13.05 -14.26 10.79
CA LEU A 221 -13.99 -13.66 9.84
C LEU A 221 -15.17 -14.57 9.47
N PRO A 222 -15.00 -15.89 9.21
CA PRO A 222 -16.14 -16.76 8.91
C PRO A 222 -17.23 -16.77 10.00
N GLN A 223 -16.84 -16.50 11.25
CA GLN A 223 -17.76 -16.41 12.38
C GLN A 223 -18.41 -15.02 12.49
N LEU A 224 -17.83 -13.97 11.93
CA LEU A 224 -18.39 -12.61 11.91
C LEU A 224 -19.35 -12.38 10.74
N GLU A 225 -19.03 -12.92 9.56
CA GLU A 225 -19.83 -12.79 8.33
C GLU A 225 -21.30 -13.22 8.50
N SER A 226 -21.58 -14.09 9.46
CA SER A 226 -22.92 -14.64 9.70
C SER A 226 -23.76 -13.81 10.68
N PHE A 227 -23.18 -12.86 11.40
CA PHE A 227 -23.85 -12.21 12.53
C PHE A 227 -23.70 -10.69 12.60
N ASP A 228 -22.60 -10.13 12.10
CA ASP A 228 -22.26 -8.73 12.30
C ASP A 228 -21.94 -8.05 10.97
N GLN A 229 -22.77 -7.08 10.57
CA GLN A 229 -22.42 -6.12 9.52
C GLN A 229 -21.95 -4.81 10.15
N PHE A 230 -20.87 -4.26 9.63
CA PHE A 230 -20.18 -3.07 10.13
C PHE A 230 -20.50 -1.84 9.29
N ASP A 231 -20.58 -0.70 9.96
CA ASP A 231 -20.73 0.62 9.31
C ASP A 231 -19.36 1.17 8.88
N GLY A 232 -18.30 0.79 9.60
CA GLY A 232 -16.93 1.14 9.29
C GLY A 232 -15.96 -0.01 9.59
N ILE A 233 -14.93 -0.18 8.75
CA ILE A 233 -13.89 -1.19 8.94
C ILE A 233 -12.51 -0.53 8.77
N PHE A 234 -11.61 -0.76 9.71
CA PHE A 234 -10.19 -0.45 9.59
C PHE A 234 -9.35 -1.73 9.57
N PHE A 235 -8.35 -1.78 8.70
CA PHE A 235 -7.45 -2.92 8.53
C PHE A 235 -6.00 -2.46 8.55
N ASP A 236 -5.25 -2.89 9.57
CA ASP A 236 -3.84 -2.57 9.76
C ASP A 236 -3.12 -3.71 10.50
N THR A 237 -2.71 -4.70 9.71
CA THR A 237 -2.06 -5.92 10.16
C THR A 237 -0.57 -5.87 9.84
N TYR A 238 0.26 -6.37 10.76
CA TYR A 238 1.70 -6.47 10.54
C TYR A 238 2.11 -7.78 9.86
N GLY A 239 3.13 -7.70 9.01
CA GLY A 239 3.71 -8.86 8.32
C GLY A 239 2.88 -9.34 7.12
N GLU A 240 1.80 -8.63 6.78
CA GLU A 240 0.92 -9.00 5.69
C GLU A 240 1.40 -8.38 4.37
N TYR A 241 1.46 -9.24 3.36
CA TYR A 241 1.81 -8.89 1.99
C TYR A 241 0.57 -8.41 1.24
N TYR A 242 0.77 -7.91 0.02
CA TYR A 242 -0.32 -7.48 -0.85
C TYR A 242 -1.45 -8.52 -0.96
N GLU A 243 -1.12 -9.82 -1.05
CA GLU A 243 -2.10 -10.89 -1.20
C GLU A 243 -2.96 -11.11 0.06
N ASP A 244 -2.45 -10.85 1.26
CA ASP A 244 -3.23 -10.96 2.50
C ASP A 244 -4.31 -9.86 2.55
N MET A 245 -3.94 -8.63 2.19
CA MET A 245 -4.89 -7.51 2.06
C MET A 245 -5.94 -7.81 0.97
N ARG A 246 -5.51 -8.36 -0.16
CA ARG A 246 -6.41 -8.75 -1.25
C ARG A 246 -7.35 -9.90 -0.85
N GLU A 247 -6.87 -10.86 -0.07
CA GLU A 247 -7.69 -11.93 0.52
C GLU A 247 -8.75 -11.30 1.45
N PHE A 248 -8.33 -10.41 2.36
CA PHE A 248 -9.25 -9.69 3.24
C PHE A 248 -10.32 -8.92 2.45
N HIS A 249 -9.96 -8.27 1.34
CA HIS A 249 -10.92 -7.56 0.49
C HIS A 249 -12.05 -8.46 -0.02
N GLN A 250 -11.80 -9.76 -0.26
CA GLN A 250 -12.85 -10.70 -0.69
C GLN A 250 -13.95 -10.91 0.36
N HIS A 251 -13.66 -10.63 1.63
CA HIS A 251 -14.62 -10.73 2.73
C HIS A 251 -15.45 -9.46 2.92
N LEU A 252 -14.98 -8.31 2.43
CA LEU A 252 -15.65 -7.01 2.62
C LEU A 252 -17.14 -7.02 2.22
N PRO A 253 -17.58 -7.59 1.07
CA PRO A 253 -18.99 -7.60 0.69
C PRO A 253 -19.94 -8.28 1.68
N ARG A 254 -19.42 -9.12 2.57
CA ARG A 254 -20.22 -9.78 3.63
C ARG A 254 -20.12 -9.05 4.96
N LEU A 255 -19.05 -8.30 5.19
CA LEU A 255 -18.75 -7.62 6.45
C LEU A 255 -19.25 -6.18 6.48
N LEU A 256 -19.11 -5.43 5.39
CA LEU A 256 -19.44 -4.02 5.36
C LEU A 256 -20.87 -3.80 4.85
N LYS A 257 -21.63 -2.93 5.52
CA LYS A 257 -22.97 -2.55 5.06
C LYS A 257 -22.90 -1.72 3.76
N PRO A 258 -23.96 -1.72 2.95
CA PRO A 258 -24.11 -0.75 1.86
C PRO A 258 -23.91 0.69 2.37
N GLY A 259 -23.10 1.47 1.66
CA GLY A 259 -22.73 2.83 2.06
C GLY A 259 -21.70 2.94 3.19
N GLY A 260 -21.31 1.82 3.82
CA GLY A 260 -20.28 1.78 4.85
C GLY A 260 -18.89 2.11 4.30
N ILE A 261 -17.96 2.46 5.21
CA ILE A 261 -16.62 2.92 4.84
C ILE A 261 -15.57 1.91 5.31
N TYR A 262 -14.78 1.44 4.36
CA TYR A 262 -13.56 0.68 4.60
C TYR A 262 -12.34 1.59 4.44
N SER A 263 -11.38 1.43 5.34
CA SER A 263 -10.09 2.10 5.30
C SER A 263 -9.00 1.16 5.79
N TYR A 264 -7.75 1.38 5.38
CA TYR A 264 -6.63 0.50 5.72
C TYR A 264 -5.33 1.29 5.77
N PHE A 265 -4.33 0.79 6.50
CA PHE A 265 -3.01 1.41 6.48
C PHE A 265 -2.35 1.23 5.10
N ASN A 266 -2.21 2.32 4.35
CA ASN A 266 -1.71 2.32 2.98
C ASN A 266 -0.18 2.42 2.94
N GLY A 267 0.50 1.41 3.48
CA GLY A 267 1.96 1.37 3.65
C GLY A 267 2.75 0.86 2.44
N LEU A 268 2.10 0.33 1.41
CA LEU A 268 2.76 -0.33 0.27
C LEU A 268 3.67 0.62 -0.49
N CYS A 269 4.91 0.19 -0.75
CA CYS A 269 5.90 0.96 -1.49
C CYS A 269 6.19 2.36 -0.92
N GLY A 270 6.11 2.55 0.41
CA GLY A 270 6.41 3.83 1.08
C GLY A 270 7.83 4.40 0.90
N GLY A 271 8.69 3.76 0.09
CA GLY A 271 10.02 4.23 -0.29
C GLY A 271 10.14 4.78 -1.73
N ASN A 272 9.11 4.66 -2.57
CA ASN A 272 9.10 5.18 -3.94
C ASN A 272 7.71 5.68 -4.33
N ALA A 273 7.62 6.95 -4.75
CA ALA A 273 6.34 7.63 -4.97
C ALA A 273 5.56 7.02 -6.14
N PHE A 274 6.22 6.77 -7.27
CA PHE A 274 5.56 6.14 -8.41
C PHE A 274 5.02 4.75 -8.08
N PHE A 275 5.81 3.89 -7.42
CA PHE A 275 5.36 2.54 -7.06
C PHE A 275 4.19 2.58 -6.06
N HIS A 276 4.21 3.51 -5.11
CA HIS A 276 3.10 3.72 -4.20
C HIS A 276 1.80 4.08 -4.96
N VAL A 277 1.88 4.96 -5.96
CA VAL A 277 0.73 5.31 -6.81
C VAL A 277 0.24 4.09 -7.63
N VAL A 278 1.15 3.26 -8.16
CA VAL A 278 0.79 2.02 -8.86
C VAL A 278 -0.07 1.13 -7.95
N TYR A 279 0.35 0.88 -6.71
CA TYR A 279 -0.42 0.06 -5.76
C TYR A 279 -1.73 0.74 -5.33
N CYS A 280 -1.77 2.07 -5.16
CA CYS A 280 -3.03 2.77 -4.89
C CYS A 280 -4.07 2.51 -6.00
N GLN A 281 -3.67 2.62 -7.27
CA GLN A 281 -4.57 2.39 -8.40
C GLN A 281 -4.93 0.91 -8.56
N LEU A 282 -3.99 0.00 -8.31
CA LEU A 282 -4.23 -1.43 -8.34
C LEU A 282 -5.31 -1.84 -7.31
N VAL A 283 -5.15 -1.39 -6.06
CA VAL A 283 -6.12 -1.67 -4.98
C VAL A 283 -7.47 -1.06 -5.29
N ALA A 284 -7.52 0.19 -5.74
CA ALA A 284 -8.77 0.85 -6.11
C ALA A 284 -9.53 0.08 -7.21
N LEU A 285 -8.83 -0.43 -8.22
CA LEU A 285 -9.42 -1.21 -9.31
C LEU A 285 -9.94 -2.57 -8.83
N GLU A 286 -9.21 -3.25 -7.94
CA GLU A 286 -9.68 -4.50 -7.34
C GLU A 286 -10.89 -4.29 -6.41
N LEU A 287 -10.92 -3.22 -5.63
CA LEU A 287 -12.06 -2.83 -4.81
C LEU A 287 -13.26 -2.39 -5.66
N GLU A 288 -13.05 -1.70 -6.78
CA GLU A 288 -14.11 -1.35 -7.73
C GLU A 288 -14.83 -2.60 -8.26
N ASN A 289 -14.07 -3.65 -8.60
CA ASN A 289 -14.64 -4.94 -9.00
C ASN A 289 -15.47 -5.62 -7.91
N LEU A 290 -15.30 -5.23 -6.64
CA LEU A 290 -16.07 -5.70 -5.50
C LEU A 290 -17.26 -4.78 -5.14
N GLY A 291 -17.47 -3.69 -5.90
CA GLY A 291 -18.55 -2.74 -5.67
C GLY A 291 -18.19 -1.63 -4.67
N TYR A 292 -16.95 -1.15 -4.70
CA TYR A 292 -16.49 -0.05 -3.84
C TYR A 292 -15.96 1.11 -4.67
N SER A 293 -16.22 2.34 -4.23
CA SER A 293 -15.52 3.51 -4.75
C SER A 293 -14.36 3.86 -3.81
N THR A 294 -13.18 4.16 -4.35
CA THR A 294 -11.99 4.48 -3.55
C THR A 294 -11.52 5.90 -3.81
N GLN A 295 -11.35 6.66 -2.73
CA GLN A 295 -10.71 7.97 -2.75
C GLN A 295 -9.43 7.95 -1.93
N PHE A 296 -8.39 8.61 -2.43
CA PHE A 296 -7.12 8.78 -1.74
C PHE A 296 -6.96 10.23 -1.31
N ILE A 297 -7.12 10.51 -0.02
CA ILE A 297 -7.02 11.86 0.54
C ILE A 297 -5.55 12.12 0.90
N PRO A 298 -4.88 13.13 0.31
CA PRO A 298 -3.48 13.41 0.60
C PRO A 298 -3.33 14.04 1.99
N LEU A 299 -2.47 13.45 2.81
CA LEU A 299 -2.09 13.91 4.14
C LEU A 299 -0.57 14.18 4.16
N PRO A 300 -0.14 15.45 4.24
CA PRO A 300 1.28 15.78 4.40
C PRO A 300 1.82 15.19 5.71
N VAL A 301 2.90 14.43 5.61
CA VAL A 301 3.56 13.76 6.76
C VAL A 301 5.02 14.14 6.93
N LYS A 302 5.59 14.93 6.02
CA LYS A 302 7.00 15.34 6.04
C LYS A 302 7.48 15.80 7.42
N ASP A 303 6.68 16.63 8.09
CA ASP A 303 7.04 17.21 9.40
C ASP A 303 7.01 16.17 10.55
N CYS A 304 6.38 15.02 10.32
CA CYS A 304 6.32 13.91 11.27
C CYS A 304 7.50 12.94 11.12
N LEU A 305 8.29 13.02 10.05
CA LEU A 305 9.28 12.01 9.64
C LEU A 305 10.74 12.38 9.93
N SER A 306 11.01 13.00 11.09
CA SER A 306 12.39 13.38 11.46
C SER A 306 13.34 12.18 11.59
N GLU A 307 14.64 12.35 11.33
CA GLU A 307 15.62 11.25 11.45
C GLU A 307 15.64 10.57 12.82
N GLU A 308 15.32 11.30 13.90
CA GLU A 308 15.32 10.73 15.26
C GLU A 308 14.23 9.65 15.43
N ILE A 309 13.09 9.76 14.74
CA ILE A 309 12.04 8.74 14.86
C ILE A 309 12.52 7.39 14.33
N TRP A 310 13.48 7.36 13.42
CA TRP A 310 13.99 6.14 12.79
C TRP A 310 15.16 5.52 13.55
N LYS A 311 15.67 6.19 14.59
CA LYS A 311 16.78 5.68 15.38
C LYS A 311 16.47 4.33 16.01
N GLY A 312 17.34 3.35 15.76
CA GLY A 312 17.16 1.97 16.22
C GLY A 312 16.21 1.13 15.37
N VAL A 313 15.54 1.72 14.37
CA VAL A 313 14.72 0.97 13.40
C VAL A 313 15.63 0.49 12.27
N LYS A 314 15.56 -0.81 11.95
CA LYS A 314 16.43 -1.45 10.96
C LYS A 314 16.24 -0.87 9.55
N HIS A 315 15.00 -0.61 9.14
CA HIS A 315 14.65 -0.05 7.84
C HIS A 315 13.49 0.95 7.98
N LYS A 316 13.60 2.10 7.30
CA LYS A 316 12.50 3.05 7.16
C LYS A 316 11.47 2.45 6.20
N TYR A 317 10.30 2.08 6.71
CA TYR A 317 9.20 1.59 5.86
C TYR A 317 8.46 2.72 5.15
N TRP A 318 8.62 3.96 5.62
CA TRP A 318 8.01 5.14 5.03
C TRP A 318 9.02 6.28 4.85
N GLN A 319 9.05 6.87 3.66
CA GLN A 319 9.97 7.93 3.25
C GLN A 319 9.31 9.01 2.37
N LEU A 320 8.01 8.88 2.07
CA LEU A 320 7.27 9.84 1.25
C LEU A 320 6.79 11.03 2.07
N ASP A 321 6.79 12.22 1.46
CA ASP A 321 6.33 13.47 2.11
C ASP A 321 4.81 13.51 2.34
N THR A 322 4.04 12.67 1.63
CA THR A 322 2.57 12.62 1.67
C THR A 322 2.09 11.18 1.80
N TYR A 323 1.23 10.94 2.79
CA TYR A 323 0.46 9.71 2.93
C TYR A 323 -0.89 9.85 2.23
N TYR A 324 -1.32 8.86 1.47
CA TYR A 324 -2.61 8.86 0.80
C TYR A 324 -3.59 8.01 1.58
N LEU A 325 -4.49 8.66 2.32
CA LEU A 325 -5.53 8.04 3.15
C LEU A 325 -6.61 7.39 2.26
N PRO A 326 -6.73 6.05 2.23
CA PRO A 326 -7.79 5.38 1.49
C PRO A 326 -9.14 5.50 2.19
N VAL A 327 -10.14 6.00 1.49
CA VAL A 327 -11.55 6.00 1.90
C VAL A 327 -12.32 5.21 0.85
N CYS A 328 -12.70 3.98 1.20
CA CYS A 328 -13.35 3.04 0.30
C CYS A 328 -14.81 2.90 0.71
N GLN A 329 -15.75 3.43 -0.08
CA GLN A 329 -17.17 3.39 0.23
C GLN A 329 -17.85 2.25 -0.54
N ALA A 330 -18.56 1.37 0.17
CA ALA A 330 -19.39 0.36 -0.46
C ALA A 330 -20.55 1.02 -1.23
N SER A 331 -20.83 0.54 -2.43
CA SER A 331 -22.00 0.97 -3.21
C SER A 331 -23.27 0.83 -2.36
N SER A 332 -24.13 1.85 -2.39
CA SER A 332 -25.48 1.72 -1.86
C SER A 332 -26.29 0.80 -2.76
N ASP A 333 -27.20 0.00 -2.19
CA ASP A 333 -28.22 -0.72 -2.96
C ASP A 333 -29.20 0.30 -3.59
N SER A 334 -28.76 0.99 -4.64
CA SER A 334 -29.55 1.83 -5.54
C SER A 334 -28.64 2.29 -6.69
N ASP A 335 -28.71 1.56 -7.81
CA ASP A 335 -28.95 2.13 -9.14
C ASP A 335 -29.60 1.06 -10.04
#